data_AF-A0A0U3PTM7-F1
#
_entry.id   AF-A0A0U3PTM7-F1
#
_cell.length_a   1.000
_cell.length_b   1.000
_cell.length_c   1.000
_cell.angle_alpha   90.00
_cell.angle_beta   90.00
_cell.angle_gamma   90.00
#
_symmetry.space_group_name_H-M   'P 1'
#
loop_
_entity.id
_entity.type
_entity.pdbx_description
1 polymer ?
#
loop_
_entity_poly.entity_id
_entity_poly.type
_entity_poly.pdbx_seq_one_letter_code
_entity_poly.pdbx_strand_id
1 'polypeptide(L)'
;MALNRDKKASVIKKVSGGTKNTGATEVQIALVSEQILALQEHIKTNKKDIRAIRRIVQKNAQRRKMLKYLKHHDLTKYNEIIKAYNLKEVA
;
A
#
# COMPACT_ATOMS: atom_id res chain seq x y z
N MET A 1 -6.15 9.46 8.85
CA MET A 1 -6.84 8.49 9.73
C MET A 1 -5.94 7.30 10.03
N ALA A 2 -5.98 6.77 11.25
CA ALA A 2 -5.42 5.45 11.51
C ALA A 2 -6.34 4.39 10.90
N LEU A 3 -5.79 3.42 10.17
CA LEU A 3 -6.56 2.27 9.71
C LEU A 3 -7.02 1.47 10.96
N ASN A 4 -8.31 1.12 11.03
CA ASN A 4 -8.84 0.31 12.12
C ASN A 4 -8.07 -1.03 12.20
N ARG A 5 -7.85 -1.54 13.40
CA ARG A 5 -7.07 -2.77 13.65
C ARG A 5 -7.63 -3.95 12.85
N ASP A 6 -8.95 -4.04 12.74
CA ASP A 6 -9.63 -5.11 12.01
C ASP A 6 -9.35 -5.07 10.51
N LYS A 7 -9.32 -3.87 9.92
CA LYS A 7 -8.99 -3.66 8.51
C LYS A 7 -7.52 -3.96 8.23
N LYS A 8 -6.61 -3.67 9.16
CA LYS A 8 -5.20 -4.06 9.01
C LYS A 8 -5.04 -5.58 9.06
N ALA A 9 -5.71 -6.23 10.01
CA ALA A 9 -5.63 -7.67 10.17
C ALA A 9 -6.18 -8.43 8.95
N SER A 10 -7.27 -7.95 8.34
CA SER A 10 -7.83 -8.57 7.14
C SER A 10 -6.92 -8.43 5.91
N VAL A 11 -6.30 -7.26 5.73
CA VAL A 11 -5.34 -7.01 4.63
C VAL A 11 -4.09 -7.87 4.80
N ILE A 12 -3.57 -7.97 6.03
CA ILE A 12 -2.45 -8.85 6.35
C ILE A 12 -2.81 -10.30 6.01
N LYS A 13 -3.97 -10.81 6.45
CA LYS A 13 -4.41 -12.18 6.15
C LYS A 13 -4.56 -12.48 4.65
N LYS A 14 -4.99 -11.50 3.85
CA LYS A 14 -5.17 -11.67 2.40
C LYS A 14 -3.87 -11.76 1.62
N VAL A 15 -2.81 -11.09 2.09
CA VAL A 15 -1.54 -10.96 1.35
C VAL A 15 -0.43 -11.79 1.98
N SER A 16 -0.51 -12.06 3.28
CA SER A 16 0.40 -12.99 3.93
C SER A 16 0.02 -14.41 3.50
N GLY A 17 0.87 -15.07 2.69
CA GLY A 17 0.81 -16.52 2.45
C GLY A 17 1.06 -17.38 3.71
N GLY A 18 0.77 -16.86 4.91
CA GLY A 18 1.01 -17.44 6.22
C GLY A 18 1.07 -16.38 7.34
N THR A 19 0.59 -16.71 8.55
CA THR A 19 0.40 -15.79 9.70
C THR A 19 1.66 -15.12 10.25
N LYS A 20 2.86 -15.53 9.83
CA LYS A 20 4.14 -15.04 10.38
C LYS A 20 4.82 -13.93 9.56
N ASN A 21 4.37 -13.66 8.33
CA ASN A 21 5.06 -12.73 7.42
C ASN A 21 4.46 -11.31 7.44
N THR A 22 4.30 -10.72 8.63
CA THR A 22 3.78 -9.34 8.80
C THR A 22 4.73 -8.27 8.28
N GLY A 23 6.02 -8.57 8.21
CA GLY A 23 7.07 -7.65 7.75
C GLY A 23 7.37 -7.71 6.25
N ALA A 24 6.79 -8.65 5.51
CA ALA A 24 7.09 -8.84 4.10
C ALA A 24 6.76 -7.57 3.28
N THR A 25 7.60 -7.27 2.30
CA THR A 25 7.44 -6.11 1.39
C THR A 25 6.06 -6.09 0.74
N GLU A 26 5.51 -7.26 0.45
CA GLU A 26 4.19 -7.49 -0.12
C GLU A 26 3.06 -6.96 0.78
N VAL A 27 3.09 -7.36 2.05
CA VAL A 27 2.14 -6.94 3.08
C VAL A 27 2.26 -5.45 3.35
N GLN A 28 3.49 -4.90 3.32
CA GLN A 28 3.69 -3.45 3.47
C GLN A 28 3.10 -2.66 2.31
N ILE A 29 3.28 -3.11 1.05
CA ILE A 29 2.68 -2.47 -0.13
C ILE A 29 1.15 -2.49 -0.05
N ALA A 30 0.57 -3.61 0.36
CA ALA A 30 -0.86 -3.77 0.56
C ALA A 30 -1.40 -2.78 1.61
N LEU A 31 -0.78 -2.73 2.78
CA LEU A 31 -1.16 -1.83 3.87
C LEU A 31 -1.04 -0.36 3.48
N VAL A 32 0.03 0.04 2.78
CA VAL A 32 0.21 1.42 2.33
C VAL A 32 -0.83 1.79 1.28
N SER A 33 -1.20 0.86 0.41
CA SER A 33 -2.22 1.09 -0.63
C SER A 33 -3.60 1.33 -0.02
N GLU A 34 -4.01 0.54 0.97
CA GLU A 34 -5.25 0.73 1.73
C GLU A 34 -5.27 2.07 2.47
N GLN A 35 -4.12 2.49 3.04
CA GLN A 35 -4.01 3.80 3.67
C GLN A 35 -4.15 4.95 2.68
N ILE A 36 -3.63 4.79 1.46
CA ILE A 36 -3.78 5.79 0.39
C ILE A 36 -5.25 5.92 -0.01
N LEU A 37 -5.96 4.81 -0.22
CA LEU A 37 -7.38 4.82 -0.55
C LEU A 37 -8.21 5.55 0.50
N ALA A 38 -8.01 5.21 1.78
CA ALA A 38 -8.70 5.88 2.89
C ALA A 38 -8.38 7.40 2.97
N LEU A 39 -7.14 7.80 2.67
CA LEU A 39 -6.75 9.21 2.63
C LEU A 39 -7.34 9.93 1.41
N GLN A 40 -7.44 9.26 0.26
CA GLN A 40 -8.06 9.82 -0.94
C GLN A 40 -9.54 10.11 -0.72
N GLU A 41 -10.29 9.19 -0.09
CA GLU A 41 -11.68 9.43 0.31
C GLU A 41 -11.81 10.63 1.24
N HIS A 42 -10.94 10.75 2.23
CA HIS A 42 -10.93 11.89 3.16
C HIS A 42 -10.65 13.24 2.47
N ILE A 43 -9.78 13.26 1.45
CA ILE A 43 -9.46 14.50 0.73
C ILE A 43 -10.59 14.90 -0.23
N LYS A 44 -11.40 13.96 -0.72
CA LYS A 44 -12.58 14.30 -1.54
C LYS A 44 -13.54 15.21 -0.77
N THR A 45 -13.74 14.97 0.53
CA THR A 45 -14.53 15.84 1.42
C THR A 45 -13.72 17.04 1.89
N ASN A 46 -12.43 16.87 2.20
CA ASN A 46 -11.56 17.92 2.76
C ASN A 46 -10.47 18.38 1.78
N LYS A 47 -10.88 19.03 0.69
CA LYS A 47 -9.97 19.44 -0.40
C LYS A 47 -8.87 20.42 0.03
N LYS A 48 -9.08 21.18 1.12
CA LYS A 48 -8.12 22.18 1.63
C LYS A 48 -7.07 21.61 2.59
N ASP A 49 -7.11 20.31 2.93
CA ASP A 49 -6.13 19.71 3.83
C ASP A 49 -4.80 19.39 3.11
N ILE A 50 -3.93 20.40 3.03
CA ILE A 50 -2.60 20.31 2.41
C ILE A 50 -1.70 19.29 3.14
N ARG A 51 -1.87 19.12 4.46
CA ARG A 51 -1.09 18.16 5.24
C ARG A 51 -1.46 16.73 4.85
N ALA A 52 -2.76 16.44 4.66
CA ALA A 52 -3.21 15.15 4.16
C ALA A 52 -2.70 14.87 2.74
N ILE A 53 -2.74 15.85 1.83
CA ILE A 53 -2.18 15.73 0.48
C ILE A 53 -0.69 15.38 0.53
N ARG A 54 0.09 16.08 1.35
CA ARG A 54 1.52 15.78 1.55
C ARG A 54 1.75 14.35 2.03
N ARG A 55 0.92 13.86 2.97
CA ARG A 55 1.00 12.46 3.47
C ARG A 55 0.73 11.45 2.36
N ILE A 56 -0.21 11.71 1.46
CA ILE A 56 -0.46 10.84 0.28
C ILE A 56 0.76 10.80 -0.63
N VAL A 57 1.35 11.96 -0.94
CA VAL A 57 2.55 12.03 -1.80
C VAL A 57 3.70 11.22 -1.20
N GLN A 58 3.96 11.37 0.10
CA GLN A 58 4.99 10.60 0.80
C GLN A 58 4.72 9.09 0.77
N LYS A 59 3.47 8.67 1.01
CA LYS A 59 3.07 7.25 0.94
C LYS A 59 3.20 6.66 -0.46
N ASN A 60 2.85 7.43 -1.49
CA ASN A 60 3.05 7.03 -2.88
C ASN A 60 4.53 6.84 -3.20
N ALA A 61 5.40 7.75 -2.74
CA ALA A 61 6.85 7.61 -2.91
C ALA A 61 7.40 6.38 -2.19
N GLN A 62 6.96 6.12 -0.95
CA GLN A 62 7.33 4.93 -0.19
C GLN A 62 6.90 3.63 -0.91
N ARG A 63 5.66 3.57 -1.40
CA ARG A 63 5.15 2.43 -2.16
C ARG A 63 5.95 2.18 -3.44
N ARG A 64 6.31 3.24 -4.17
CA ARG A 64 7.17 3.13 -5.37
C ARG A 64 8.54 2.54 -5.04
N LYS A 65 9.18 2.95 -3.94
CA LYS A 65 10.46 2.37 -3.50
C LYS A 65 10.34 0.88 -3.18
N MET A 66 9.28 0.49 -2.47
CA MET A 66 9.01 -0.92 -2.13
C MET A 66 8.75 -1.77 -3.37
N LEU A 67 7.98 -1.26 -4.34
CA LEU A 67 7.74 -1.94 -5.61
C LEU A 67 9.02 -2.12 -6.42
N LYS A 68 9.89 -1.09 -6.47
CA LYS A 68 11.19 -1.19 -7.13
C LYS A 68 12.07 -2.25 -6.47
N TYR A 69 12.14 -2.28 -5.14
CA TYR A 69 12.84 -3.32 -4.40
C TYR A 69 12.31 -4.71 -4.73
N LEU A 70 10.99 -4.89 -4.69
CA LEU A 70 10.35 -6.17 -4.96
C LEU A 70 10.57 -6.63 -6.41
N LYS A 71 10.54 -5.72 -7.39
CA LYS A 71 10.87 -6.00 -8.80
C LYS A 71 12.28 -6.57 -8.98
N HIS A 72 13.26 -6.09 -8.20
CA HIS A 72 14.63 -6.59 -8.26
C HIS A 72 14.84 -7.92 -7.54
N HIS A 73 14.08 -8.19 -6.48
CA HIS A 73 14.24 -9.40 -5.67
C HIS A 73 13.37 -10.56 -6.14
N ASP A 74 12.10 -10.30 -6.49
CA ASP A 74 11.14 -11.33 -6.89
C ASP A 74 10.10 -10.76 -7.86
N LEU A 75 10.31 -11.08 -9.14
CA LEU A 75 9.43 -10.68 -10.23
C LEU A 75 8.04 -11.33 -10.17
N THR A 76 7.93 -12.53 -9.60
CA THR A 76 6.64 -13.24 -9.52
C THR A 76 5.69 -12.52 -8.57
N LYS A 77 6.17 -12.22 -7.36
CA LYS A 77 5.47 -11.45 -6.34
C LYS A 77 5.13 -10.04 -6.80
N TYR A 78 6.03 -9.41 -7.55
CA TYR A 78 5.81 -8.09 -8.15
C TYR A 78 4.60 -8.09 -9.09
N ASN A 79 4.55 -9.07 -9.99
CA ASN A 79 3.45 -9.20 -10.94
C ASN A 79 2.13 -9.52 -10.24
N GLU A 80 2.14 -10.37 -9.20
CA GLU A 80 0.96 -10.68 -8.39
C GLU A 80 0.40 -9.43 -7.69
N ILE A 81 1.25 -8.62 -7.06
CA ILE A 81 0.83 -7.41 -6.35
C ILE A 81 0.30 -6.35 -7.31
N ILE A 82 0.96 -6.17 -8.46
CA ILE A 82 0.52 -5.22 -9.47
C ILE A 82 -0.87 -5.60 -9.98
N LYS A 83 -1.10 -6.89 -10.26
CA LYS A 83 -2.41 -7.39 -10.66
C LYS A 83 -3.45 -7.21 -9.55
N ALA A 84 -3.11 -7.55 -8.31
CA ALA A 84 -4.03 -7.49 -7.17
C ALA A 84 -4.50 -6.07 -6.84
N TYR A 85 -3.61 -5.08 -6.94
CA TYR A 85 -3.90 -3.68 -6.57
C TYR A 85 -4.07 -2.74 -7.77
N ASN A 86 -4.06 -3.29 -8.99
CA ASN A 86 -4.17 -2.56 -10.25
C ASN A 86 -3.24 -1.33 -10.31
N LEU A 87 -2.00 -1.51 -9.88
CA LEU A 87 -1.02 -0.43 -9.77
C LEU A 87 -0.34 -0.23 -11.13
N LYS A 88 -0.17 1.02 -11.55
CA LYS A 88 0.60 1.33 -12.76
C LYS A 88 2.05 0.89 -12.56
N GLU A 89 2.58 0.22 -13.59
CA GLU A 89 3.95 -0.24 -13.61
C GLU A 89 4.91 0.94 -13.38
N VAL A 90 5.85 0.76 -12.46
CA VAL A 90 6.89 1.76 -12.19
C VAL A 90 8.02 1.49 -13.17
N ALA A 91 8.17 2.38 -14.15
CA ALA A 91 9.32 2.42 -15.06
C ALA A 91 10.61 2.71 -14.29
#